data_AF-A0A520FX68-F1
#
_entry.id   AF-A0A520FX68-F1
#
_cell.length_a   1.000
_cell.length_b   1.000
_cell.length_c   1.000
_cell.angle_alpha   90.00
_cell.angle_beta   90.00
_cell.angle_gamma   90.00
#
_symmetry.space_group_name_H-M   'P 1'
#
loop_
_entity.id
_entity.type
_entity.pdbx_description
1 polymer ?
#
loop_
_entity_poly.entity_id
_entity_poly.type
_entity_poly.pdbx_seq_one_letter_code
_entity_poly.pdbx_strand_id
1 'polypeptide(L)'
;MKTIFLPLGVVLVQSLAGISFAQSSGEVDPAQGKARPTAKTTPSERSEARGERRTEGAEAARGPQMGEGDPLPTAKPKVSAADRKSATEKRRAENRAANKAGELPRGGNADAPERQKP
;
A
#
# COMPACT_ATOMS: atom_id res chain seq x y z
N MET A 1 -26.93 -47.88 -28.03
CA MET A 1 -26.30 -46.89 -27.14
C MET A 1 -24.79 -46.95 -27.34
N LYS A 2 -24.21 -46.02 -28.11
CA LYS A 2 -22.76 -45.83 -28.23
C LYS A 2 -22.46 -44.46 -28.85
N THR A 3 -21.80 -43.62 -28.04
CA THR A 3 -20.71 -42.69 -28.40
C THR A 3 -20.94 -41.65 -29.51
N ILE A 4 -21.42 -40.47 -29.12
CA ILE A 4 -21.22 -39.20 -29.86
C ILE A 4 -20.76 -38.13 -28.86
N PHE A 5 -19.58 -38.30 -28.27
CA PHE A 5 -18.99 -37.36 -27.30
C PHE A 5 -17.58 -36.91 -27.69
N LEU A 6 -17.27 -36.79 -29.00
CA LEU A 6 -15.88 -36.60 -29.43
C LEU A 6 -15.52 -35.45 -30.41
N PRO A 7 -16.41 -34.62 -30.98
CA PRO A 7 -15.92 -33.48 -31.79
C PRO A 7 -15.79 -32.16 -31.02
N LEU A 8 -16.51 -31.96 -29.90
CA LEU A 8 -16.52 -30.65 -29.23
C LEU A 8 -15.31 -30.38 -28.31
N GLY A 9 -14.61 -31.43 -27.86
CA GLY A 9 -13.45 -31.31 -26.97
C GLY A 9 -12.15 -30.90 -27.69
N VAL A 10 -12.04 -31.13 -29.01
CA VAL A 10 -10.80 -30.87 -29.76
C VAL A 10 -10.65 -29.39 -30.13
N VAL A 11 -11.75 -28.66 -30.31
CA VAL A 11 -11.71 -27.23 -30.67
C VAL A 11 -11.28 -26.35 -29.48
N LEU A 12 -11.68 -26.70 -28.26
CA LEU A 12 -11.32 -25.90 -27.07
C LEU A 12 -9.83 -26.05 -26.69
N VAL A 13 -9.21 -27.20 -26.98
CA VAL A 13 -7.78 -27.43 -26.74
C VAL A 13 -6.92 -26.64 -27.74
N GLN A 14 -7.37 -26.46 -28.98
CA GLN A 14 -6.67 -25.62 -29.96
C GLN A 14 -6.69 -24.12 -29.60
N SER A 15 -7.71 -23.64 -28.89
CA SER A 15 -7.75 -22.24 -28.40
C SER A 15 -6.87 -21.95 -27.19
N LEU A 16 -6.40 -22.96 -26.46
CA LEU A 16 -5.51 -22.80 -25.29
C LEU A 16 -4.02 -22.96 -25.65
N ALA A 17 -3.70 -23.54 -26.81
CA ALA A 17 -2.32 -23.70 -27.28
C ALA A 17 -1.67 -22.38 -27.78
N GLY A 18 -2.43 -21.29 -27.88
CA GLY A 18 -1.96 -19.99 -28.41
C GLY A 18 -1.50 -18.96 -27.38
N ILE A 19 -1.62 -19.22 -26.08
CA ILE A 19 -1.26 -18.25 -25.01
C ILE A 19 0.18 -18.46 -24.50
N SER A 20 0.87 -19.52 -24.94
CA SER A 20 2.30 -19.72 -24.67
C SER A 20 3.18 -18.91 -25.64
N PHE A 21 2.89 -17.62 -25.81
CA PHE A 21 3.83 -16.71 -26.44
C PHE A 21 5.05 -16.51 -25.50
N ALA A 22 6.14 -17.16 -25.89
CA ALA A 22 7.52 -16.71 -25.69
C ALA A 22 8.05 -16.62 -24.24
N GLN A 23 8.24 -17.76 -23.58
CA GLN A 23 9.51 -17.98 -22.88
C GLN A 23 10.49 -18.57 -23.89
N SER A 24 10.95 -17.74 -24.84
CA SER A 24 12.03 -18.15 -25.74
C SER A 24 13.28 -18.37 -24.90
N SER A 25 13.74 -19.61 -24.84
CA SER A 25 15.03 -20.04 -24.32
C SER A 25 16.19 -19.52 -25.19
N GLY A 26 16.30 -18.21 -25.34
CA GLY A 26 17.35 -17.53 -26.07
C GLY A 26 17.97 -16.49 -25.16
N GLU A 27 19.30 -16.48 -25.09
CA GLU A 27 20.05 -15.41 -24.45
C GLU A 27 19.48 -14.06 -24.91
N VAL A 28 19.05 -13.25 -23.94
CA VAL A 28 18.58 -11.90 -24.20
C VAL A 28 19.78 -11.13 -24.74
N ASP A 29 19.76 -10.77 -26.02
CA ASP A 29 20.76 -9.88 -26.61
C ASP A 29 20.91 -8.64 -25.70
N PRO A 30 22.07 -8.39 -25.07
CA PRO A 30 22.23 -7.29 -24.13
C PRO A 30 22.00 -5.92 -24.78
N ALA A 31 22.05 -5.83 -26.12
CA ALA A 31 21.71 -4.63 -26.87
C ALA A 31 20.18 -4.42 -27.04
N GLN A 32 19.39 -5.49 -26.97
CA GLN A 32 17.91 -5.45 -27.09
C GLN A 32 17.18 -5.74 -25.77
N GLY A 33 17.88 -6.20 -24.74
CA GLY A 33 17.30 -6.56 -23.43
C GLY A 33 16.86 -5.38 -22.59
N LYS A 34 17.20 -4.15 -22.98
CA LYS A 34 16.76 -2.94 -22.30
C LYS A 34 15.63 -2.29 -23.08
N ALA A 35 14.50 -2.11 -22.41
CA ALA A 35 13.39 -1.34 -22.95
C ALA A 35 13.87 0.05 -23.39
N ARG A 36 13.44 0.49 -24.57
CA ARG A 36 13.75 1.84 -25.07
C ARG A 36 13.23 2.88 -24.08
N PRO A 37 13.98 3.98 -23.83
CA PRO A 37 13.54 5.01 -22.90
C PRO A 37 12.20 5.61 -23.36
N THR A 38 11.19 5.54 -22.49
CA THR A 38 9.87 6.13 -22.73
C THR A 38 9.79 7.54 -22.17
N ALA A 39 8.87 8.35 -22.71
CA ALA A 39 8.60 9.69 -22.19
C ALA A 39 8.17 9.63 -20.70
N LYS A 40 8.58 10.64 -19.92
CA LYS A 40 8.16 10.77 -18.52
C LYS A 40 6.69 11.16 -18.46
N THR A 41 5.92 10.48 -17.60
CA THR A 41 4.52 10.83 -17.35
C THR A 41 4.38 12.22 -16.74
N THR A 42 3.35 12.97 -17.14
CA THR A 42 3.04 14.27 -16.55
C THR A 42 2.49 14.15 -15.11
N PRO A 43 2.49 15.23 -14.30
CA PRO A 43 1.86 15.21 -12.99
C PRO A 43 0.35 14.88 -13.01
N SER A 44 -0.37 15.30 -14.07
CA SER A 44 -1.80 15.01 -14.24
C SER A 44 -2.03 13.51 -14.40
N GLU A 45 -1.36 12.89 -15.37
CA GLU A 45 -1.40 11.44 -15.62
C GLU A 45 -1.08 10.64 -14.36
N ARG A 46 -0.10 11.09 -13.58
CA ARG A 46 0.27 10.43 -12.31
C ARG A 46 -0.82 10.57 -11.24
N SER A 47 -1.54 11.69 -11.20
CA SER A 47 -2.62 11.91 -10.25
C SER A 47 -3.86 11.07 -10.60
N GLU A 48 -4.19 10.98 -11.89
CA GLU A 48 -5.26 10.13 -12.42
C GLU A 48 -4.98 8.66 -12.13
N ALA A 49 -3.78 8.16 -12.48
CA ALA A 49 -3.36 6.79 -12.18
C ALA A 49 -3.27 6.47 -10.67
N ARG A 50 -3.14 7.49 -9.80
CA ARG A 50 -3.25 7.31 -8.34
C ARG A 50 -4.71 7.25 -7.90
N GLY A 51 -5.60 7.99 -8.54
CA GLY A 51 -7.04 7.93 -8.32
C GLY A 51 -7.58 6.55 -8.61
N GLU A 52 -7.29 6.04 -9.82
CA GLU A 52 -7.72 4.70 -10.27
C GLU A 52 -7.23 3.58 -9.34
N ARG A 53 -5.95 3.59 -8.96
CA ARG A 53 -5.42 2.60 -8.01
C ARG A 53 -6.07 2.65 -6.64
N ARG A 54 -6.50 3.84 -6.19
CA ARG A 54 -7.19 4.00 -4.91
C ARG A 54 -8.61 3.44 -4.97
N THR A 55 -9.31 3.67 -6.08
CA THR A 55 -10.68 3.13 -6.25
C THR A 55 -10.64 1.61 -6.37
N GLU A 56 -9.78 1.07 -7.22
CA GLU A 56 -9.60 -0.37 -7.39
C GLU A 56 -9.16 -1.05 -6.09
N GLY A 57 -8.16 -0.48 -5.40
CA GLY A 57 -7.70 -1.01 -4.11
C GLY A 57 -8.78 -0.95 -3.02
N ALA A 58 -9.64 0.07 -3.03
CA ALA A 58 -10.75 0.18 -2.09
C ALA A 58 -11.85 -0.84 -2.39
N GLU A 59 -12.13 -1.13 -3.66
CA GLU A 59 -13.07 -2.16 -4.09
C GLU A 59 -12.55 -3.57 -3.76
N ALA A 60 -11.28 -3.84 -4.04
CA ALA A 60 -10.62 -5.09 -3.69
C ALA A 60 -10.63 -5.35 -2.17
N ALA A 61 -10.39 -4.30 -1.35
CA ALA A 61 -10.44 -4.41 0.11
C ALA A 61 -11.86 -4.67 0.67
N ARG A 62 -12.91 -4.34 -0.10
CA ARG A 62 -14.32 -4.63 0.23
C ARG A 62 -14.78 -6.01 -0.24
N GLY A 63 -14.00 -6.70 -1.08
CA GLY A 63 -14.28 -8.07 -1.49
C GLY A 63 -14.36 -9.02 -0.30
N PRO A 64 -14.82 -10.27 -0.50
CA PRO A 64 -14.93 -11.25 0.57
C PRO A 64 -13.57 -11.41 1.27
N GLN A 65 -13.46 -10.92 2.49
CA GLN A 65 -12.29 -11.17 3.34
C GLN A 65 -12.38 -12.62 3.80
N MET A 66 -11.80 -13.52 3.00
CA MET A 66 -11.75 -14.95 3.26
C MET A 66 -10.78 -15.20 4.43
N GLY A 67 -11.24 -14.91 5.64
CA GLY A 67 -10.59 -15.27 6.89
C GLY A 67 -11.59 -16.03 7.75
N GLU A 68 -11.29 -17.28 8.08
CA GLU A 68 -11.90 -17.94 9.23
C GLU A 68 -11.32 -17.28 10.49
N GLY A 69 -11.99 -16.28 11.02
CA GLY A 69 -11.49 -15.62 12.23
C GLY A 69 -12.11 -14.26 12.47
N ASP A 70 -12.94 -14.23 13.52
CA ASP A 70 -13.57 -13.09 14.16
C ASP A 70 -14.44 -12.16 13.30
N PRO A 71 -15.65 -11.77 13.79
CA PRO A 71 -16.44 -10.76 13.13
C PRO A 71 -15.62 -9.47 13.00
N LEU A 72 -15.71 -8.82 11.83
CA LEU A 72 -15.14 -7.49 11.63
C LEU A 72 -15.54 -6.60 12.82
N PRO A 73 -14.57 -6.03 13.56
CA PRO A 73 -14.88 -5.24 14.73
C PRO A 73 -15.79 -4.09 14.33
N THR A 74 -16.86 -3.87 15.09
CA THR A 74 -17.76 -2.75 14.85
C THR A 74 -16.97 -1.44 14.82
N ALA A 75 -17.11 -0.68 13.73
CA ALA A 75 -16.40 0.57 13.55
C ALA A 75 -16.71 1.51 14.73
N LYS A 76 -15.67 1.89 15.49
CA LYS A 76 -15.82 2.86 16.57
C LYS A 76 -16.14 4.24 15.99
N PRO A 77 -16.93 5.07 16.70
CA PRO A 77 -17.17 6.44 16.28
C PRO A 77 -15.85 7.19 16.13
N LYS A 78 -15.74 8.00 15.07
CA LYS A 78 -14.56 8.83 14.85
C LYS A 78 -14.46 9.87 15.97
N VAL A 79 -13.28 10.00 16.56
CA VAL A 79 -12.97 11.07 17.50
C VAL A 79 -13.08 12.41 16.77
N SER A 80 -13.81 13.37 17.35
CA SER A 80 -13.99 14.68 16.72
C SER A 80 -12.66 15.42 16.56
N ALA A 81 -12.60 16.39 15.63
CA ALA A 81 -11.41 17.21 15.47
C ALA A 81 -11.11 18.04 16.73
N ALA A 82 -12.15 18.52 17.42
CA ALA A 82 -12.05 19.27 18.66
C ALA A 82 -11.43 18.42 19.78
N ASP A 83 -11.91 17.18 19.95
CA ASP A 83 -11.40 16.26 20.96
C ASP A 83 -9.92 15.93 20.70
N ARG A 84 -9.55 15.67 19.44
CA ARG A 84 -8.15 15.44 19.06
C ARG A 84 -7.25 16.64 19.37
N LYS A 85 -7.74 17.86 19.12
CA LYS A 85 -7.01 19.10 19.41
C LYS A 85 -6.80 19.24 20.92
N SER A 86 -7.85 19.09 21.72
CA SER A 86 -7.79 19.17 23.17
C SER A 86 -6.84 18.12 23.77
N ALA A 87 -6.87 16.88 23.28
CA ALA A 87 -5.97 15.82 23.72
C ALA A 87 -4.50 16.13 23.37
N THR A 88 -4.27 16.74 22.20
CA THR A 88 -2.92 17.16 21.78
C THR A 88 -2.42 18.32 22.65
N GLU A 89 -3.28 19.27 23.00
CA GLU A 89 -2.93 20.38 23.89
C GLU A 89 -2.58 19.90 25.30
N LYS A 90 -3.36 18.97 25.86
CA LYS A 90 -3.06 18.33 27.16
C LYS A 90 -1.69 17.64 27.13
N ARG A 91 -1.43 16.79 26.13
CA ARG A 91 -0.14 16.13 25.97
C ARG A 91 1.02 17.11 25.84
N ARG A 92 0.83 18.21 25.11
CA ARG A 92 1.86 19.27 25.00
C ARG A 92 2.10 19.97 26.32
N ALA A 93 1.06 20.26 27.10
CA ALA A 93 1.18 20.88 28.42
C ALA A 93 1.93 19.97 29.39
N GLU A 94 1.57 18.69 29.46
CA GLU A 94 2.25 17.66 30.26
C GLU A 94 3.73 17.55 29.87
N ASN A 95 4.02 17.44 28.57
CA ASN A 95 5.40 17.39 28.09
C ASN A 95 6.19 18.66 28.44
N ARG A 96 5.57 19.85 28.41
CA ARG A 96 6.23 21.10 28.84
C ARG A 96 6.50 21.11 30.34
N ALA A 97 5.58 20.59 31.15
CA ALA A 97 5.76 20.47 32.58
C ALA A 97 6.89 19.51 32.92
N ALA A 98 6.88 18.30 32.35
CA ALA A 98 7.94 17.30 32.49
C ALA A 98 9.31 17.83 32.01
N ASN A 99 9.32 18.58 30.90
CA ASN A 99 10.53 19.27 30.41
C ASN A 99 11.06 20.31 31.40
N LYS A 100 10.19 21.06 32.07
CA LYS A 100 10.57 22.06 33.07
C LYS A 100 11.05 21.40 34.36
N ALA A 101 10.47 20.26 34.72
CA ALA A 101 10.85 19.44 35.87
C ALA A 101 12.13 18.62 35.64
N GLY A 102 12.59 18.49 34.39
CA GLY A 102 13.78 17.69 34.05
C GLY A 102 13.53 16.18 34.07
N GLU A 103 12.27 15.75 33.99
CA GLU A 103 11.87 14.34 34.10
C GLU A 103 11.99 13.56 32.78
N LEU A 104 12.35 14.23 31.68
CA LEU A 104 12.52 13.56 30.39
C LEU A 104 13.93 12.93 30.28
N PRO A 105 14.03 11.64 29.91
CA PRO A 105 15.27 10.85 30.03
C PRO A 105 16.39 11.20 29.05
N ARG A 106 16.11 12.01 28.01
CA ARG A 106 17.11 12.68 27.15
C ARG A 106 16.41 13.69 26.23
N GLY A 107 16.92 14.91 26.17
CA GLY A 107 16.42 15.98 25.29
C GLY A 107 15.36 16.89 25.92
N GLY A 108 15.38 17.01 27.26
CA GLY A 108 14.75 18.15 27.94
C GLY A 108 15.66 19.38 27.91
N ASN A 109 15.13 20.57 28.25
CA ASN A 109 15.91 21.82 28.34
C ASN A 109 17.18 21.71 29.21
N ALA A 110 17.28 20.71 30.09
CA ALA A 110 18.44 20.46 30.94
C ALA A 110 19.61 19.79 30.20
N ASP A 111 19.35 19.05 29.12
CA ASP A 111 20.39 18.40 28.29
C ASP A 111 20.87 19.30 27.14
N ALA A 112 20.35 20.52 27.03
CA ALA A 112 20.74 21.45 25.99
C ALA A 112 22.22 21.84 26.14
N PRO A 113 23.04 21.76 25.08
CA PRO A 113 24.49 21.98 25.15
C PRO A 113 24.85 23.39 25.63
N GLU A 114 23.97 24.37 25.42
CA GLU A 114 24.14 25.76 25.89
C GLU A 114 24.10 25.92 27.42
N ARG A 115 23.55 24.93 28.16
CA ARG A 115 23.46 24.93 29.63
C ARG A 115 24.51 24.07 30.31
N GLN A 116 25.20 23.22 29.56
CA GLN A 116 26.33 22.45 30.05
C GLN A 116 27.56 23.35 30.00
N LYS A 117 27.85 24.07 31.10
CA LYS A 117 29.12 24.79 31.25
C LYS A 117 30.29 23.80 31.13
N PRO A 118 31.44 24.22 30.59
CA PRO A 118 32.63 23.37 30.48
C PRO A 118 33.16 22.94 31.85
#